data_AF-A0A483LPQ7-F1
#
_entry.id   AF-A0A483LPQ7-F1
#
_cell.length_a   1.000
_cell.length_b   1.000
_cell.length_c   1.000
_cell.angle_alpha   90.00
_cell.angle_beta   90.00
_cell.angle_gamma   90.00
#
_symmetry.space_group_name_H-M   'P 1'
#
loop_
_entity.id
_entity.type
_entity.pdbx_description
1 polymer ?
#
loop_
_entity_poly.entity_id
_entity_poly.type
_entity_poly.pdbx_seq_one_letter_code
_entity_poly.pdbx_strand_id
1 'polypeptide(L)'
;MRFIKATYHLETKTVEYEASDGTRLLKTAGTLNWRFNNPGNIMALPDASKQKGRIGAGTVYNPKENTFAIFSSIEAGEREKCALLRRKYRNDTISEMMSQYAPETAGNDPVAYANFISSESGVAKDKKISDLNDKEFGKVVDAISKKEGGLKAGTEKWVYVTNLTVSDGSRPIANVPFKVTLGSTSYEWKTDVYGKLKTIIHTKQGMVIVVKYTNSAGKEDVVYSAVAGDETKNILLTRNFSQFSAKTLAETPKVPREKSALKPIDYIVMPGDSLSKIAERYKTNTDEIAKNNNIKDVSKIFPGQHLTIYGAKTNSPLIYIVVPGDTLAKIAAQYGVTVDELARWNNIVDLNKIYPGQSILISNDANCSKGSSPVLVSDKQAPKPQPPVSRTSPNVQSVNLDKKTLESVGSKKSDKPIALLPHDQREAPWMAIAIREVTEWHGTGEKKITDNYHNLTGSKGSLGSTAWCASFANYCLKETGYDYSRSFTKSSQFPVYDKTKFIEIKNPVYGALMVFRTYVESSDEFTGNGHVTFVYGKTSNGDIAGLGGNQGGKAYGGGTIKLSMYSTTKPTSRFSMTVRKKKETPVFQKFFKYFLPVAYKEYYSKNSAELPIVDVDDVNNNLFGFDSKTKSVKDEGGGR
;
A
#
# COMPACT_ATOMS: atom_id res chain seq x y z
N MET A 1 -4.52 17.36 3.99
CA MET A 1 -3.22 17.01 3.41
C MET A 1 -2.25 16.71 4.52
N ARG A 2 -1.54 15.58 4.47
CA ARG A 2 -0.58 15.20 5.51
C ARG A 2 0.85 15.41 5.04
N PHE A 3 1.51 16.42 5.60
CA PHE A 3 2.95 16.58 5.45
C PHE A 3 3.69 15.52 6.25
N ILE A 4 4.67 14.87 5.62
CA ILE A 4 5.47 13.77 6.18
C ILE A 4 6.92 14.16 6.43
N LYS A 5 7.41 15.21 5.74
CA LYS A 5 8.75 15.74 5.87
C LYS A 5 8.73 17.25 5.67
N ALA A 6 9.61 17.97 6.36
CA ALA A 6 9.86 19.39 6.09
C ALA A 6 11.36 19.70 6.12
N THR A 7 11.80 20.53 5.18
CA THR A 7 13.20 20.96 5.02
C THR A 7 13.26 22.48 5.12
N TYR A 8 14.15 23.01 5.96
CA TYR A 8 14.41 24.45 6.02
C TYR A 8 15.64 24.82 5.20
N HIS A 9 15.44 25.70 4.24
CA HIS A 9 16.48 26.27 3.37
C HIS A 9 16.92 27.61 3.95
N LEU A 10 18.07 27.63 4.64
CA LEU A 10 18.53 28.80 5.41
C LEU A 10 18.78 30.04 4.52
N GLU A 11 19.45 29.86 3.38
CA GLU A 11 19.82 30.93 2.45
C GLU A 11 18.59 31.72 1.94
N THR A 12 17.54 30.99 1.58
CA THR A 12 16.28 31.56 1.06
C THR A 12 15.22 31.76 2.15
N LYS A 13 15.56 31.46 3.41
CA LYS A 13 14.66 31.46 4.59
C LYS A 13 13.33 30.73 4.35
N THR A 14 13.34 29.71 3.47
CA THR A 14 12.15 29.01 2.98
C THR A 14 11.97 27.68 3.69
N VAL A 15 10.75 27.30 4.06
CA VAL A 15 10.44 25.93 4.49
C VAL A 15 9.70 25.21 3.37
N GLU A 16 10.25 24.07 2.95
CA GLU A 16 9.65 23.15 2.00
C GLU A 16 8.99 21.99 2.75
N TYR A 17 7.68 21.88 2.65
CA TYR A 17 6.88 20.77 3.18
C TYR A 17 6.60 19.76 2.07
N GLU A 18 6.89 18.49 2.33
CA GLU A 18 6.62 17.37 1.43
C GLU A 18 5.43 16.55 1.96
N ALA A 19 4.38 16.43 1.15
CA ALA A 19 3.19 15.64 1.47
C ALA A 19 3.39 14.15 1.16
N SER A 20 2.53 13.29 1.71
CA SER A 20 2.60 11.84 1.47
C SER A 20 2.38 11.40 0.02
N ASP A 21 1.88 12.29 -0.85
CA ASP A 21 1.75 12.09 -2.29
C ASP A 21 2.89 12.75 -3.10
N GLY A 22 3.91 13.28 -2.43
CA GLY A 22 5.06 13.96 -3.03
C GLY A 22 4.82 15.42 -3.45
N THR A 23 3.60 15.95 -3.31
CA THR A 23 3.32 17.38 -3.55
C THR A 23 4.08 18.22 -2.54
N ARG A 24 4.61 19.37 -2.98
CA ARG A 24 5.40 20.26 -2.14
C ARG A 24 4.68 21.59 -1.88
N LEU A 25 4.77 22.08 -0.65
CA LEU A 25 4.35 23.42 -0.26
C LEU A 25 5.57 24.21 0.20
N LEU A 26 5.85 25.33 -0.46
CA LEU A 26 6.87 26.29 -0.04
C LEU A 26 6.21 27.37 0.82
N LYS A 27 6.68 27.51 2.07
CA LYS A 27 6.38 28.65 2.94
C LYS A 27 7.55 29.65 2.91
N THR A 28 7.29 30.87 2.45
CA THR A 28 8.26 31.98 2.41
C THR A 28 7.68 33.20 3.13
N ALA A 29 8.53 34.17 3.51
CA ALA A 29 8.12 35.33 4.32
C ALA A 29 7.37 34.94 5.64
N GLY A 30 6.65 35.88 6.26
CA GLY A 30 5.96 35.65 7.55
C GLY A 30 6.90 35.43 8.73
N THR A 31 6.36 35.01 9.88
CA THR A 31 7.19 34.64 11.05
C THR A 31 7.83 33.27 10.86
N LEU A 32 8.99 33.05 11.52
CA LEU A 32 9.67 31.75 11.53
C LEU A 32 8.73 30.65 12.07
N ASN A 33 8.05 30.97 13.18
CA ASN A 33 7.09 30.12 13.87
C ASN A 33 5.92 29.68 12.95
N TRP A 34 5.40 30.59 12.11
CA TRP A 34 4.43 30.23 11.07
C TRP A 34 5.03 29.34 9.96
N ARG A 35 6.25 29.64 9.50
CA ARG A 35 6.93 28.79 8.50
C ARG A 35 7.25 27.40 9.02
N PHE A 36 7.53 27.25 10.32
CA PHE A 36 7.90 25.99 10.96
C PHE A 36 6.69 25.20 11.52
N ASN A 37 5.48 25.79 11.44
CA ASN A 37 4.29 25.34 12.19
C ASN A 37 4.60 25.13 13.69
N ASN A 38 5.54 25.91 14.23
CA ASN A 38 6.06 25.78 15.58
C ASN A 38 5.60 27.00 16.38
N PRO A 39 4.58 26.89 17.25
CA PRO A 39 3.97 28.03 17.94
C PRO A 39 4.77 28.54 19.16
N GLY A 40 6.08 28.28 19.19
CA GLY A 40 7.02 28.92 20.10
C GLY A 40 8.41 28.30 20.00
N ASN A 41 9.23 28.48 21.03
CA ASN A 41 10.62 28.00 21.07
C ASN A 41 10.74 26.48 21.34
N ILE A 42 10.03 25.64 20.56
CA ILE A 42 10.19 24.19 20.64
C ILE A 42 11.45 23.77 19.88
N MET A 43 12.51 23.53 20.63
CA MET A 43 13.79 23.03 20.14
C MET A 43 13.65 21.61 19.56
N ALA A 44 14.45 21.29 18.55
CA ALA A 44 14.55 19.94 18.00
C ALA A 44 15.36 19.03 18.93
N LEU A 45 14.75 17.96 19.45
CA LEU A 45 15.48 16.93 20.18
C LEU A 45 16.40 16.13 19.23
N PRO A 46 17.52 15.56 19.71
CA PRO A 46 18.36 14.66 18.89
C PRO A 46 17.57 13.47 18.34
N ASP A 47 16.70 12.89 19.17
CA ASP A 47 15.78 11.82 18.81
C ASP A 47 14.40 12.38 18.44
N ALA A 48 14.09 12.38 17.15
CA ALA A 48 12.82 12.89 16.62
C ALA A 48 11.61 12.06 17.06
N SER A 49 11.77 10.78 17.42
CA SER A 49 10.65 9.92 17.85
C SER A 49 9.99 10.39 19.15
N LYS A 50 10.74 11.14 19.97
CA LYS A 50 10.30 11.71 21.25
C LYS A 50 9.50 13.02 21.11
N GLN A 51 9.35 13.56 19.90
CA GLN A 51 8.55 14.76 19.61
C GLN A 51 7.41 14.44 18.64
N LYS A 52 6.18 14.36 19.15
CA LYS A 52 5.05 13.86 18.34
C LYS A 52 4.66 14.88 17.28
N GLY A 53 4.60 14.43 16.03
CA GLY A 53 4.16 15.25 14.89
C GLY A 53 5.23 16.18 14.30
N ARG A 54 6.47 16.15 14.83
CA ARG A 54 7.65 16.73 14.17
C ARG A 54 7.93 15.97 12.86
N ILE A 55 8.23 16.71 11.80
CA ILE A 55 8.57 16.19 10.46
C ILE A 55 9.83 16.82 9.87
N GLY A 56 10.45 17.75 10.59
CA GLY A 56 11.70 18.39 10.19
C GLY A 56 12.38 19.08 11.36
N ALA A 57 13.48 19.74 11.06
CA ALA A 57 14.16 20.68 11.96
C ALA A 57 14.84 21.76 11.13
N GLY A 58 15.02 22.95 11.69
CA GLY A 58 15.69 24.05 11.02
C GLY A 58 16.58 24.81 11.99
N THR A 59 17.86 24.89 11.67
CA THR A 59 18.84 25.73 12.36
C THR A 59 18.74 27.14 11.80
N VAL A 60 18.58 28.13 12.67
CA VAL A 60 18.60 29.56 12.30
C VAL A 60 19.91 30.21 12.75
N TYR A 61 20.06 31.51 12.46
CA TYR A 61 21.31 32.24 12.69
C TYR A 61 21.79 32.09 14.15
N ASN A 62 23.12 31.97 14.32
CA ASN A 62 23.83 31.40 15.47
C ASN A 62 23.78 29.85 15.55
N PRO A 63 24.58 29.14 14.71
CA PRO A 63 24.40 27.72 14.38
C PRO A 63 24.85 26.71 15.44
N LYS A 64 25.39 27.13 16.60
CA LYS A 64 25.85 26.19 17.62
C LYS A 64 24.73 25.60 18.49
N GLU A 65 23.61 26.31 18.68
CA GLU A 65 22.59 25.88 19.67
C GLU A 65 21.13 25.97 19.19
N ASN A 66 20.80 26.83 18.21
CA ASN A 66 19.39 27.17 17.89
C ASN A 66 18.80 26.38 16.71
N THR A 67 18.57 25.08 16.92
CA THR A 67 17.83 24.21 15.98
C THR A 67 16.40 23.96 16.48
N PHE A 68 15.41 24.51 15.76
CA PHE A 68 13.99 24.40 16.11
C PHE A 68 13.31 23.22 15.41
N ALA A 69 12.31 22.64 16.05
CA ALA A 69 11.46 21.60 15.45
C ALA A 69 10.55 22.19 14.37
N ILE A 70 10.27 21.41 13.31
CA ILE A 70 9.28 21.74 12.28
C ILE A 70 8.16 20.71 12.33
N PHE A 71 6.90 21.16 12.42
CA PHE A 71 5.74 20.31 12.65
C PHE A 71 4.85 20.13 11.42
N SER A 72 4.18 18.97 11.37
CA SER A 72 3.27 18.61 10.27
C SER A 72 2.06 19.53 10.09
N SER A 73 1.64 20.20 11.17
CA SER A 73 0.64 21.27 11.15
C SER A 73 0.79 22.15 12.40
N ILE A 74 0.13 23.30 12.43
CA ILE A 74 0.12 24.19 13.61
C ILE A 74 -0.45 23.46 14.83
N GLU A 75 -1.49 22.65 14.65
CA GLU A 75 -2.12 21.84 15.70
C GLU A 75 -1.22 20.68 16.17
N ALA A 76 -0.25 20.25 15.37
CA ALA A 76 0.80 19.34 15.83
C ALA A 76 1.83 20.07 16.71
N GLY A 77 2.25 21.27 16.31
CA GLY A 77 3.12 22.13 17.12
C GLY A 77 2.49 22.51 18.46
N GLU A 78 1.22 22.92 18.48
CA GLU A 78 0.52 23.30 19.71
C GLU A 78 0.39 22.12 20.69
N ARG A 79 0.13 20.91 20.18
CA ARG A 79 0.09 19.69 21.01
C ARG A 79 1.45 19.34 21.61
N GLU A 80 2.53 19.42 20.83
CA GLU A 80 3.88 19.20 21.37
C GLU A 80 4.30 20.34 22.33
N LYS A 81 3.86 21.59 22.11
CA LYS A 81 4.06 22.68 23.07
C LYS A 81 3.44 22.34 24.41
N CYS A 82 2.15 22.01 24.43
CA CYS A 82 1.44 21.61 25.64
C CYS A 82 2.09 20.41 26.33
N ALA A 83 2.49 19.40 25.56
CA ALA A 83 3.19 18.22 26.08
C ALA A 83 4.56 18.58 26.66
N LEU A 84 5.33 19.46 26.00
CA LEU A 84 6.63 19.92 26.48
C LEU A 84 6.51 20.66 27.81
N LEU A 85 5.56 21.59 27.95
CA LEU A 85 5.38 22.34 29.19
C LEU A 85 5.04 21.41 30.36
N ARG A 86 4.12 20.46 30.16
CA ARG A 86 3.74 19.48 31.21
C ARG A 86 4.77 18.38 31.46
N ARG A 87 5.71 18.13 30.53
CA ARG A 87 6.74 17.09 30.64
C ARG A 87 8.05 17.61 31.23
N LYS A 88 8.54 18.77 30.76
CA LYS A 88 9.83 19.33 31.17
C LYS A 88 9.68 20.33 32.32
N TYR A 89 8.77 21.28 32.19
CA TYR A 89 8.67 22.43 33.10
C TYR A 89 7.60 22.25 34.19
N ARG A 90 7.19 21.01 34.47
CA ARG A 90 6.05 20.70 35.36
C ARG A 90 6.19 21.32 36.74
N ASN A 91 7.39 21.24 37.32
CA ASN A 91 7.64 21.62 38.71
C ASN A 91 8.14 23.08 38.83
N ASP A 92 8.38 23.73 37.70
CA ASP A 92 8.90 25.08 37.59
C ASP A 92 7.75 26.08 37.69
N THR A 93 8.02 27.24 38.29
CA THR A 93 7.19 28.44 38.15
C THR A 93 7.22 28.96 36.72
N ILE A 94 6.24 29.77 36.31
CA ILE A 94 6.27 30.41 34.98
C ILE A 94 7.59 31.20 34.79
N SER A 95 8.10 31.87 35.83
CA SER A 95 9.37 32.60 35.77
C SER A 95 10.58 31.68 35.54
N GLU A 96 10.71 30.59 36.30
CA GLU A 96 11.81 29.61 36.13
C GLU A 96 11.72 28.88 34.78
N MET A 97 10.49 28.58 34.31
CA MET A 97 10.24 28.02 33.00
C MET A 97 10.73 28.95 31.88
N MET A 98 10.47 30.27 31.97
CA MET A 98 10.92 31.22 30.95
C MET A 98 12.44 31.29 30.85
N SER A 99 13.16 31.29 31.99
CA SER A 99 14.63 31.26 32.00
C SER A 99 15.23 30.05 31.30
N GLN A 100 14.50 28.93 31.18
CA GLN A 100 14.92 27.73 30.46
C GLN A 100 14.31 27.57 29.05
N TYR A 101 13.16 28.21 28.78
CA TYR A 101 12.41 28.10 27.52
C TYR A 101 12.82 29.16 26.50
N ALA A 102 13.15 30.35 26.97
CA ALA A 102 13.65 31.48 26.20
C ALA A 102 14.83 32.10 26.95
N PRO A 103 15.99 31.42 27.04
CA PRO A 103 17.12 31.86 27.85
C PRO A 103 17.83 33.10 27.27
N GLU A 104 18.51 33.85 28.14
CA GLU A 104 19.34 35.01 27.78
C GLU A 104 20.48 34.64 26.82
N THR A 105 21.05 33.44 26.95
CA THR A 105 22.08 32.91 26.04
C THR A 105 21.61 32.80 24.58
N ALA A 106 20.29 32.70 24.36
CA ALA A 106 19.67 32.71 23.04
C ALA A 106 19.19 34.11 22.59
N GLY A 107 19.55 35.18 23.31
CA GLY A 107 19.21 36.57 23.00
C GLY A 107 17.82 37.02 23.45
N ASN A 108 17.25 36.34 24.45
CA ASN A 108 15.93 36.69 25.02
C ASN A 108 16.07 37.47 26.34
N ASP A 109 14.97 38.05 26.81
CA ASP A 109 14.81 38.56 28.18
C ASP A 109 13.74 37.69 28.89
N PRO A 110 14.14 36.69 29.71
CA PRO A 110 13.20 35.82 30.39
C PRO A 110 12.28 36.53 31.38
N VAL A 111 12.74 37.63 31.99
CA VAL A 111 11.99 38.37 33.00
C VAL A 111 10.87 39.17 32.35
N ALA A 112 11.17 39.91 31.28
CA ALA A 112 10.16 40.57 30.45
C ALA A 112 9.24 39.56 29.75
N TYR A 113 9.74 38.36 29.41
CA TYR A 113 8.91 37.27 28.90
C TYR A 113 7.91 36.80 29.97
N ALA A 114 8.36 36.45 31.18
CA ALA A 114 7.50 36.01 32.27
C ALA A 114 6.47 37.08 32.68
N ASN A 115 6.88 38.35 32.73
CA ASN A 115 5.98 39.48 32.99
C ASN A 115 4.90 39.61 31.89
N PHE A 116 5.26 39.46 30.61
CA PHE A 116 4.31 39.44 29.50
C PHE A 116 3.31 38.29 29.63
N ILE A 117 3.79 37.07 29.89
CA ILE A 117 2.92 35.90 30.08
C ILE A 117 1.95 36.11 31.24
N SER A 118 2.42 36.66 32.35
CA SER A 118 1.57 36.93 33.51
C SER A 118 0.47 37.96 33.20
N SER A 119 0.83 39.07 32.54
CA SER A 119 -0.12 40.10 32.10
C SER A 119 -1.17 39.55 31.12
N GLU A 120 -0.73 38.83 30.08
CA GLU A 120 -1.59 38.34 29.00
C GLU A 120 -2.51 37.18 29.43
N SER A 121 -2.02 36.28 30.30
CA SER A 121 -2.81 35.15 30.80
C SER A 121 -3.64 35.47 32.05
N GLY A 122 -3.25 36.49 32.82
CA GLY A 122 -3.78 36.74 34.16
C GLY A 122 -3.39 35.69 35.19
N VAL A 123 -2.31 34.93 34.95
CA VAL A 123 -1.75 33.93 35.87
C VAL A 123 -0.49 34.49 36.51
N ALA A 124 -0.33 34.34 37.83
CA ALA A 124 0.83 34.87 38.55
C ALA A 124 2.13 34.11 38.16
N LYS A 125 3.23 34.85 37.95
CA LYS A 125 4.49 34.30 37.39
C LYS A 125 5.26 33.34 38.31
N ASP A 126 4.92 33.35 39.59
CA ASP A 126 5.40 32.47 40.66
C ASP A 126 4.55 31.20 40.82
N LYS A 127 3.45 31.05 40.07
CA LYS A 127 2.65 29.83 40.07
C LYS A 127 3.34 28.73 39.23
N LYS A 128 3.36 27.49 39.72
CA LYS A 128 3.94 26.33 39.03
C LYS A 128 3.05 25.80 37.91
N ILE A 129 3.66 25.25 36.88
CA ILE A 129 2.95 24.64 35.74
C ILE A 129 2.08 23.44 36.16
N SER A 130 2.50 22.69 37.19
CA SER A 130 1.72 21.60 37.80
C SER A 130 0.41 22.06 38.45
N ASP A 131 0.37 23.32 38.90
CA ASP A 131 -0.68 23.85 39.78
C ASP A 131 -1.71 24.67 38.98
N LEU A 132 -1.51 24.77 37.66
CA LEU A 132 -2.45 25.39 36.72
C LEU A 132 -3.58 24.42 36.40
N ASN A 133 -4.83 24.86 36.57
CA ASN A 133 -5.95 24.15 35.96
C ASN A 133 -5.91 24.33 34.43
N ASP A 134 -6.65 23.49 33.68
CA ASP A 134 -6.55 23.48 32.21
C ASP A 134 -6.91 24.82 31.54
N LYS A 135 -7.75 25.66 32.17
CA LYS A 135 -8.09 27.00 31.68
C LYS A 135 -6.94 27.97 31.89
N GLU A 136 -6.28 27.95 33.06
CA GLU A 136 -5.08 28.76 33.32
C GLU A 136 -3.92 28.32 32.41
N PHE A 137 -3.68 27.01 32.32
CA PHE A 137 -2.65 26.43 31.47
C PHE A 137 -2.87 26.80 29.99
N GLY A 138 -4.12 26.72 29.49
CA GLY A 138 -4.48 27.13 28.14
C GLY A 138 -4.15 28.60 27.87
N LYS A 139 -4.48 29.51 28.81
CA LYS A 139 -4.12 30.93 28.67
C LYS A 139 -2.61 31.18 28.65
N VAL A 140 -1.83 30.44 29.46
CA VAL A 140 -0.36 30.54 29.45
C VAL A 140 0.21 30.04 28.11
N VAL A 141 -0.33 28.95 27.58
CA VAL A 141 -0.02 28.39 26.25
C VAL A 141 -0.33 29.40 25.13
N ASP A 142 -1.47 30.07 25.18
CA ASP A 142 -1.88 31.10 24.21
C ASP A 142 -0.99 32.35 24.31
N ALA A 143 -0.67 32.80 25.53
CA ALA A 143 0.21 33.93 25.77
C ALA A 143 1.63 33.68 25.21
N ILE A 144 2.15 32.45 25.31
CA ILE A 144 3.42 32.06 24.66
C ILE A 144 3.30 32.24 23.14
N SER A 145 2.25 31.71 22.49
CA SER A 145 2.06 31.89 21.04
C SER A 145 1.99 33.36 20.61
N LYS A 146 1.45 34.25 21.46
CA LYS A 146 1.40 35.70 21.21
C LYS A 146 2.78 36.36 21.35
N LYS A 147 3.54 36.04 22.41
CA LYS A 147 4.90 36.58 22.63
C LYS A 147 5.85 36.22 21.50
N GLU A 148 5.67 35.03 20.95
CA GLU A 148 6.42 34.41 19.85
C GLU A 148 6.15 35.02 18.46
N GLY A 149 5.75 36.30 18.42
CA GLY A 149 5.44 37.08 17.22
C GLY A 149 4.11 36.72 16.54
N GLY A 150 3.37 35.76 17.10
CA GLY A 150 2.20 35.17 16.47
C GLY A 150 2.53 34.36 15.20
N LEU A 151 1.60 33.51 14.80
CA LEU A 151 1.69 32.73 13.56
C LEU A 151 1.35 33.59 12.33
N LYS A 152 1.96 34.79 12.22
CA LYS A 152 1.73 35.75 11.14
C LYS A 152 2.14 35.13 9.80
N ALA A 153 1.13 34.90 8.96
CA ALA A 153 1.28 34.25 7.67
C ALA A 153 2.25 35.00 6.75
N GLY A 154 3.00 34.22 5.99
CA GLY A 154 3.76 34.67 4.82
C GLY A 154 3.06 34.23 3.53
N THR A 155 3.85 33.87 2.53
CA THR A 155 3.38 33.37 1.25
C THR A 155 3.45 31.83 1.22
N GLU A 156 2.36 31.22 0.75
CA GLU A 156 2.30 29.79 0.44
C GLU A 156 2.33 29.59 -1.08
N LYS A 157 3.26 28.76 -1.56
CA LYS A 157 3.34 28.38 -2.98
C LYS A 157 3.36 26.86 -3.14
N TRP A 158 2.36 26.33 -3.82
CA TRP A 158 2.31 24.93 -4.22
C TRP A 158 3.28 24.65 -5.36
N VAL A 159 3.98 23.52 -5.27
CA VAL A 159 4.90 23.00 -6.27
C VAL A 159 4.49 21.57 -6.57
N TYR A 160 3.98 21.38 -7.79
CA TYR A 160 3.55 20.09 -8.31
C TYR A 160 4.74 19.34 -8.91
N VAL A 161 4.67 18.01 -8.86
CA VAL A 161 5.77 17.16 -9.31
C VAL A 161 5.25 15.93 -10.07
N THR A 162 6.09 15.35 -10.91
CA THR A 162 5.92 13.96 -11.37
C THR A 162 6.96 13.09 -10.66
N ASN A 163 6.49 12.12 -9.88
CA ASN A 163 7.29 11.04 -9.34
C ASN A 163 7.13 9.80 -10.22
N LEU A 164 8.23 9.17 -10.60
CA LEU A 164 8.24 7.91 -11.33
C LEU A 164 8.92 6.85 -10.47
N THR A 165 8.26 5.70 -10.31
CA THR A 165 8.82 4.51 -9.65
C THR A 165 8.79 3.35 -10.63
N VAL A 166 9.86 2.56 -10.68
CA VAL A 166 9.94 1.33 -11.49
C VAL A 166 9.87 0.13 -10.57
N SER A 167 9.02 -0.83 -10.92
CA SER A 167 8.85 -2.09 -10.19
C SER A 167 8.65 -3.26 -11.15
N ASP A 168 9.01 -4.47 -10.73
CA ASP A 168 8.57 -5.70 -11.40
C ASP A 168 7.14 -6.11 -10.98
N GLY A 169 6.50 -5.39 -10.06
CA GLY A 169 5.19 -5.73 -9.48
C GLY A 169 5.31 -6.37 -8.09
N SER A 170 6.49 -6.90 -7.74
CA SER A 170 6.79 -7.47 -6.42
C SER A 170 7.83 -6.64 -5.64
N ARG A 171 8.79 -6.04 -6.35
CA ARG A 171 9.95 -5.31 -5.81
C ARG A 171 10.24 -4.06 -6.66
N PRO A 172 10.86 -3.01 -6.09
CA PRO A 172 11.37 -1.90 -6.88
C PRO A 172 12.61 -2.29 -7.68
N ILE A 173 12.81 -1.71 -8.87
CA ILE A 173 13.97 -1.99 -9.74
C ILE A 173 14.96 -0.82 -9.74
N ALA A 174 16.13 -1.05 -9.17
CA ALA A 174 17.21 -0.07 -9.09
C ALA A 174 18.03 0.06 -10.38
N ASN A 175 18.75 1.17 -10.52
CA ASN A 175 19.71 1.46 -11.58
C ASN A 175 19.16 1.45 -13.03
N VAL A 176 17.84 1.49 -13.22
CA VAL A 176 17.21 1.50 -14.55
C VAL A 176 17.50 2.86 -15.23
N PRO A 177 18.16 2.88 -16.40
CA PRO A 177 18.53 4.12 -17.07
C PRO A 177 17.34 4.73 -17.81
N PHE A 178 17.18 6.05 -17.66
CA PHE A 178 16.21 6.84 -18.38
C PHE A 178 16.80 8.15 -18.88
N LYS A 179 16.46 8.47 -20.12
CA LYS A 179 16.69 9.79 -20.71
C LYS A 179 15.46 10.64 -20.47
N VAL A 180 15.61 11.71 -19.70
CA VAL A 180 14.53 12.59 -19.24
C VAL A 180 14.67 13.95 -19.91
N THR A 181 13.72 14.31 -20.76
CA THR A 181 13.66 15.62 -21.42
C THR A 181 12.61 16.50 -20.74
N LEU A 182 13.03 17.67 -20.25
CA LEU A 182 12.21 18.68 -19.61
C LEU A 182 12.29 19.97 -20.43
N GLY A 183 11.21 20.33 -21.13
CA GLY A 183 11.23 21.40 -22.12
C GLY A 183 12.22 21.07 -23.25
N SER A 184 13.28 21.87 -23.37
CA SER A 184 14.37 21.65 -24.35
C SER A 184 15.60 20.95 -23.76
N THR A 185 15.69 20.75 -22.45
CA THR A 185 16.87 20.17 -21.79
C THR A 185 16.70 18.67 -21.55
N SER A 186 17.71 17.86 -21.87
CA SER A 186 17.72 16.42 -21.61
C SER A 186 18.76 16.03 -20.57
N TYR A 187 18.43 15.01 -19.77
CA TYR A 187 19.27 14.48 -18.69
C TYR A 187 19.29 12.96 -18.71
N GLU A 188 20.42 12.35 -18.37
CA GLU A 188 20.54 10.91 -18.13
C GLU A 188 20.41 10.61 -16.64
N TRP A 189 19.30 9.99 -16.23
CA TRP A 189 19.00 9.64 -14.84
C TRP A 189 18.87 8.12 -14.68
N LYS A 190 19.03 7.64 -13.44
CA LYS A 190 18.80 6.23 -13.07
C LYS A 190 17.87 6.15 -11.88
N THR A 191 17.18 5.02 -11.71
CA THR A 191 16.41 4.76 -10.49
C THR A 191 17.31 4.46 -9.30
N ASP A 192 16.90 4.90 -8.11
CA ASP A 192 17.55 4.57 -6.84
C ASP A 192 17.25 3.13 -6.39
N VAL A 193 17.78 2.74 -5.22
CA VAL A 193 17.55 1.40 -4.62
C VAL A 193 16.09 1.09 -4.31
N TYR A 194 15.21 2.09 -4.28
CA TYR A 194 13.76 1.98 -4.10
C TYR A 194 13.01 2.10 -5.42
N GLY A 195 13.71 1.94 -6.55
CA GLY A 195 13.14 2.04 -7.90
C GLY A 195 12.68 3.44 -8.27
N LYS A 196 12.95 4.48 -7.47
CA LYS A 196 12.46 5.83 -7.73
C LYS A 196 13.42 6.55 -8.67
N LEU A 197 12.86 7.11 -9.73
CA LEU A 197 13.57 8.10 -10.53
C LEU A 197 13.58 9.44 -9.78
N LYS A 198 14.59 10.27 -10.02
CA LYS A 198 14.66 11.63 -9.47
C LYS A 198 13.37 12.40 -9.78
N THR A 199 12.75 12.99 -8.75
CA THR A 199 11.49 13.74 -8.86
C THR A 199 11.58 14.85 -9.91
N ILE A 200 10.63 14.86 -10.85
CA ILE A 200 10.51 15.90 -11.88
C ILE A 200 9.66 17.03 -11.31
N ILE A 201 10.23 18.23 -11.17
CA ILE A 201 9.54 19.41 -10.65
C ILE A 201 8.82 20.13 -11.80
N HIS A 202 7.55 20.49 -11.62
CA HIS A 202 6.80 21.29 -12.59
C HIS A 202 7.20 22.78 -12.46
N THR A 203 8.38 23.13 -12.99
CA THR A 203 8.96 24.48 -12.87
C THR A 203 8.20 25.56 -13.65
N LYS A 204 7.53 25.18 -14.74
CA LYS A 204 6.70 26.05 -15.58
C LYS A 204 5.48 25.29 -16.11
N GLN A 205 4.30 25.89 -16.00
CA GLN A 205 3.07 25.36 -16.60
C GLN A 205 3.26 25.28 -18.13
N GLY A 206 2.87 24.17 -18.75
CA GLY A 206 3.10 23.92 -20.18
C GLY A 206 4.48 23.33 -20.52
N MET A 207 5.38 23.12 -19.56
CA MET A 207 6.66 22.43 -19.82
C MET A 207 6.41 20.97 -20.22
N VAL A 208 6.88 20.56 -21.40
CA VAL A 208 6.81 19.16 -21.84
C VAL A 208 7.76 18.30 -21.02
N ILE A 209 7.29 17.14 -20.58
CA ILE A 209 8.04 16.11 -19.88
C ILE A 209 8.02 14.86 -20.77
N VAL A 210 9.20 14.36 -21.16
CA VAL A 210 9.35 13.07 -21.86
C VAL A 210 10.35 12.22 -21.09
N VAL A 211 10.00 10.97 -20.84
CA VAL A 211 10.89 9.97 -20.24
C VAL A 211 11.01 8.81 -21.21
N LYS A 212 12.24 8.50 -21.61
CA LYS A 212 12.57 7.38 -22.48
C LYS A 212 13.43 6.36 -21.75
N TYR A 213 13.17 5.09 -22.00
CA TYR A 213 14.04 3.99 -21.61
C TYR A 213 14.92 3.60 -22.79
N THR A 214 16.22 3.41 -22.54
CA THR A 214 17.14 2.82 -23.53
C THR A 214 17.26 1.34 -23.25
N ASN A 215 16.77 0.51 -24.16
CA ASN A 215 16.83 -0.95 -24.02
C ASN A 215 18.23 -1.51 -24.32
N SER A 216 18.44 -2.79 -24.08
CA SER A 216 19.73 -3.48 -24.27
C SER A 216 20.25 -3.44 -25.72
N ALA A 217 19.39 -3.18 -26.71
CA ALA A 217 19.75 -2.97 -28.11
C ALA A 217 20.04 -1.50 -28.46
N GLY A 218 20.11 -0.60 -27.48
CA GLY A 218 20.39 0.83 -27.67
C GLY A 218 19.22 1.65 -28.22
N LYS A 219 18.03 1.05 -28.38
CA LYS A 219 16.84 1.76 -28.87
C LYS A 219 16.16 2.51 -27.71
N GLU A 220 15.86 3.79 -27.94
CA GLU A 220 15.08 4.63 -27.03
C GLU A 220 13.57 4.43 -27.26
N ASP A 221 12.85 3.88 -26.28
CA ASP A 221 11.39 3.78 -26.26
C ASP A 221 10.80 4.82 -25.29
N VAL A 222 9.76 5.57 -25.71
CA VAL A 222 9.08 6.54 -24.83
C VAL A 222 8.22 5.78 -23.82
N VAL A 223 8.55 5.90 -22.52
CA VAL A 223 7.89 5.16 -21.44
C VAL A 223 6.92 6.01 -20.62
N TYR A 224 7.03 7.34 -20.70
CA TYR A 224 6.07 8.29 -20.15
C TYR A 224 6.22 9.63 -20.88
N SER A 225 5.11 10.32 -21.10
CA SER A 225 5.10 11.69 -21.62
C SER A 225 3.92 12.46 -21.06
N ALA A 226 4.15 13.71 -20.66
CA ALA A 226 3.13 14.58 -20.11
C ALA A 226 3.47 16.06 -20.34
N VAL A 227 2.50 16.93 -20.04
CA VAL A 227 2.73 18.36 -19.88
C VAL A 227 2.67 18.67 -18.38
N ALA A 228 3.63 19.45 -17.90
CA ALA A 228 3.67 19.97 -16.54
C ALA A 228 2.48 20.92 -16.31
N GLY A 229 1.71 20.63 -15.25
CA GLY A 229 0.52 21.39 -14.88
C GLY A 229 0.28 21.33 -13.38
N ASP A 230 -0.92 21.75 -12.97
CA ASP A 230 -1.24 22.06 -11.57
C ASP A 230 -1.69 20.84 -10.75
N GLU A 231 -1.14 19.66 -11.07
CA GLU A 231 -1.41 18.40 -10.39
C GLU A 231 -0.11 17.61 -10.17
N THR A 232 0.02 17.00 -9.00
CA THR A 232 1.10 16.04 -8.71
C THR A 232 0.74 14.68 -9.30
N LYS A 233 1.68 14.07 -10.03
CA LYS A 233 1.53 12.78 -10.70
C LYS A 233 2.44 11.74 -10.05
N ASN A 234 1.86 10.61 -9.67
CA ASN A 234 2.61 9.47 -9.17
C ASN A 234 2.43 8.33 -10.18
N ILE A 235 3.51 8.02 -10.88
CA ILE A 235 3.54 7.05 -11.99
C ILE A 235 4.30 5.81 -11.55
N LEU A 236 3.67 4.65 -11.70
CA LEU A 236 4.32 3.36 -11.57
C LEU A 236 4.57 2.79 -12.97
N LEU A 237 5.84 2.57 -13.30
CA LEU A 237 6.27 1.85 -14.50
C LEU A 237 6.55 0.40 -14.11
N THR A 238 5.93 -0.55 -14.80
CA THR A 238 6.35 -1.96 -14.70
C THR A 238 7.62 -2.21 -15.52
N ARG A 239 8.27 -3.36 -15.32
CA ARG A 239 9.44 -3.80 -16.12
C ARG A 239 9.16 -3.88 -17.64
N ASN A 240 7.89 -4.05 -18.03
CA ASN A 240 7.40 -4.02 -19.42
C ASN A 240 6.93 -2.61 -19.87
N PHE A 241 7.22 -1.58 -19.06
CA PHE A 241 6.83 -0.18 -19.25
C PHE A 241 5.33 0.02 -19.50
N SER A 242 4.48 -0.78 -18.84
CA SER A 242 3.05 -0.45 -18.75
C SER A 242 2.90 0.71 -17.76
N GLN A 243 2.18 1.75 -18.18
CA GLN A 243 2.00 2.97 -17.38
C GLN A 243 0.75 2.85 -16.51
N PHE A 244 0.93 2.86 -15.20
CA PHE A 244 -0.15 3.05 -14.23
C PHE A 244 -0.04 4.46 -13.67
N SER A 245 -1.11 5.24 -13.84
CA SER A 245 -1.16 6.65 -13.41
C SER A 245 -2.22 6.81 -12.34
N ALA A 246 -1.78 7.14 -11.12
CA ALA A 246 -2.70 7.60 -10.09
C ALA A 246 -2.89 9.11 -10.25
N LYS A 247 -4.11 9.54 -10.61
CA LYS A 247 -4.55 10.92 -10.38
C LYS A 247 -4.69 11.13 -8.88
N THR A 248 -3.57 11.44 -8.23
CA THR A 248 -3.55 11.99 -6.89
C THR A 248 -4.01 13.44 -6.99
N LEU A 249 -5.33 13.67 -7.16
CA LEU A 249 -5.97 14.99 -7.07
C LEU A 249 -5.21 15.81 -6.04
N ALA A 250 -4.76 17.03 -6.36
CA ALA A 250 -4.28 17.91 -5.31
C ALA A 250 -5.35 17.86 -4.21
N GLU A 251 -4.97 17.53 -2.96
CA GLU A 251 -5.90 17.72 -1.87
C GLU A 251 -6.13 19.21 -1.87
N THR A 252 -7.26 19.65 -2.45
CA THR A 252 -7.55 21.05 -2.68
C THR A 252 -7.35 21.71 -1.32
N PRO A 253 -6.44 22.69 -1.21
CA PRO A 253 -6.17 23.30 0.08
C PRO A 253 -7.51 23.80 0.57
N LYS A 254 -8.04 23.15 1.61
CA LYS A 254 -9.26 23.62 2.24
C LYS A 254 -8.89 24.98 2.79
N VAL A 255 -9.36 26.02 2.09
CA VAL A 255 -9.45 27.40 2.57
C VAL A 255 -9.74 27.31 4.07
N PRO A 256 -8.93 27.96 4.93
CA PRO A 256 -8.93 27.74 6.38
C PRO A 256 -10.35 27.56 6.89
N ARG A 257 -10.70 26.30 7.19
CA ARG A 257 -12.10 25.94 7.37
C ARG A 257 -12.57 26.63 8.64
N GLU A 258 -13.43 27.64 8.50
CA GLU A 258 -14.20 28.18 9.62
C GLU A 258 -14.70 27.01 10.45
N LYS A 259 -14.53 27.12 11.78
CA LYS A 259 -14.74 26.00 12.72
C LYS A 259 -16.02 25.26 12.37
N SER A 260 -15.86 24.11 11.72
CA SER A 260 -16.98 23.25 11.38
C SER A 260 -17.60 22.85 12.71
N ALA A 261 -18.76 23.43 13.05
CA ALA A 261 -19.54 22.99 14.18
C ALA A 261 -19.65 21.47 14.09
N LEU A 262 -19.19 20.78 15.12
CA LEU A 262 -19.36 19.33 15.21
C LEU A 262 -20.87 19.10 15.26
N LYS A 263 -21.40 18.24 14.38
CA LYS A 263 -22.81 17.89 14.45
C LYS A 263 -23.03 17.14 15.78
N PRO A 264 -24.00 17.56 16.62
CA PRO A 264 -24.33 16.81 17.82
C PRO A 264 -24.84 15.41 17.45
N ILE A 265 -24.52 14.43 18.28
CA ILE A 265 -25.11 13.10 18.29
C ILE A 265 -25.91 13.00 19.58
N ASP A 266 -27.21 12.76 19.49
CA ASP A 266 -28.03 12.48 20.67
C ASP A 266 -27.93 10.98 21.01
N TYR A 267 -27.50 10.69 22.23
CA TYR A 267 -27.30 9.35 22.76
C TYR A 267 -28.20 9.11 23.97
N ILE A 268 -28.92 7.99 23.99
CA ILE A 268 -29.72 7.57 25.15
C ILE A 268 -28.87 6.61 25.98
N VAL A 269 -28.64 6.93 27.25
CA VAL A 269 -27.89 6.10 28.20
C VAL A 269 -28.60 4.76 28.40
N MET A 270 -27.85 3.66 28.31
CA MET A 270 -28.37 2.30 28.45
C MET A 270 -28.01 1.70 29.83
N PRO A 271 -28.73 0.68 30.30
CA PRO A 271 -28.35 -0.06 31.52
C PRO A 271 -26.91 -0.57 31.46
N GLY A 272 -26.09 -0.17 32.43
CA GLY A 272 -24.66 -0.55 32.52
C GLY A 272 -23.69 0.37 31.79
N ASP A 273 -24.15 1.44 31.15
CA ASP A 273 -23.28 2.50 30.61
C ASP A 273 -22.62 3.32 31.73
N SER A 274 -21.50 3.97 31.37
CA SER A 274 -20.85 5.03 32.14
C SER A 274 -20.36 6.10 31.16
N LEU A 275 -20.20 7.35 31.60
CA LEU A 275 -19.68 8.40 30.72
C LEU A 275 -18.32 8.04 30.11
N SER A 276 -17.49 7.26 30.82
CA SER A 276 -16.21 6.75 30.30
C SER A 276 -16.38 5.77 29.13
N LYS A 277 -17.25 4.77 29.23
CA LYS A 277 -17.56 3.82 28.14
C LYS A 277 -18.17 4.54 26.93
N ILE A 278 -19.01 5.54 27.17
CA ILE A 278 -19.63 6.35 26.13
C ILE A 278 -18.56 7.22 25.45
N ALA A 279 -17.72 7.92 26.21
CA ALA A 279 -16.63 8.75 25.68
C ALA A 279 -15.67 7.95 24.81
N GLU A 280 -15.25 6.77 25.28
CA GLU A 280 -14.41 5.83 24.52
C GLU A 280 -15.09 5.38 23.21
N ARG A 281 -16.37 4.98 23.28
CA ARG A 281 -17.18 4.57 22.11
C ARG A 281 -17.27 5.67 21.05
N TYR A 282 -17.46 6.92 21.46
CA TYR A 282 -17.62 8.08 20.56
C TYR A 282 -16.32 8.86 20.30
N LYS A 283 -15.18 8.38 20.81
CA LYS A 283 -13.84 8.99 20.64
C LYS A 283 -13.80 10.48 21.03
N THR A 284 -14.50 10.82 22.10
CA THR A 284 -14.47 12.10 22.82
C THR A 284 -13.91 11.84 24.23
N ASN A 285 -14.01 12.79 25.14
CA ASN A 285 -13.66 12.59 26.56
C ASN A 285 -14.90 12.74 27.46
N THR A 286 -14.79 12.18 28.66
CA THR A 286 -15.85 12.21 29.69
C THR A 286 -16.31 13.62 30.01
N ASP A 287 -15.36 14.55 30.02
CA ASP A 287 -15.53 15.89 30.57
C ASP A 287 -16.21 16.79 29.54
N GLU A 288 -15.96 16.57 28.24
CA GLU A 288 -16.74 17.12 27.13
C GLU A 288 -18.20 16.65 27.19
N ILE A 289 -18.46 15.34 27.33
CA ILE A 289 -19.84 14.85 27.44
C ILE A 289 -20.51 15.43 28.68
N ALA A 290 -19.84 15.41 29.83
CA ALA A 290 -20.40 15.94 31.07
C ALA A 290 -20.72 17.44 30.98
N LYS A 291 -19.79 18.24 30.46
CA LYS A 291 -19.94 19.68 30.26
C LYS A 291 -21.05 20.03 29.27
N ASN A 292 -21.12 19.32 28.14
CA ASN A 292 -22.14 19.57 27.11
C ASN A 292 -23.56 19.17 27.58
N ASN A 293 -23.67 18.36 28.63
CA ASN A 293 -24.94 17.87 29.19
C ASN A 293 -25.22 18.37 30.62
N ASN A 294 -24.48 19.37 31.09
CA ASN A 294 -24.59 19.96 32.44
C ASN A 294 -24.49 18.95 33.60
N ILE A 295 -23.77 17.84 33.40
CA ILE A 295 -23.57 16.79 34.41
C ILE A 295 -22.47 17.23 35.38
N LYS A 296 -22.85 17.46 36.64
CA LYS A 296 -21.93 17.88 37.71
C LYS A 296 -21.15 16.72 38.33
N ASP A 297 -21.71 15.51 38.30
CA ASP A 297 -21.13 14.29 38.86
C ASP A 297 -21.09 13.22 37.77
N VAL A 298 -19.89 12.99 37.23
CA VAL A 298 -19.67 12.09 36.07
C VAL A 298 -19.96 10.62 36.36
N SER A 299 -20.16 10.25 37.63
CA SER A 299 -20.55 8.90 38.05
C SER A 299 -22.07 8.68 38.01
N LYS A 300 -22.88 9.74 37.89
CA LYS A 300 -24.34 9.70 37.97
C LYS A 300 -24.98 10.00 36.62
N ILE A 301 -25.06 8.97 35.79
CA ILE A 301 -25.96 8.92 34.63
C ILE A 301 -26.99 7.80 34.80
N PHE A 302 -28.19 8.01 34.29
CA PHE A 302 -29.31 7.07 34.46
C PHE A 302 -29.75 6.49 33.12
N PRO A 303 -30.12 5.20 33.05
CA PRO A 303 -30.72 4.63 31.83
C PRO A 303 -31.94 5.44 31.37
N GLY A 304 -32.02 5.73 30.08
CA GLY A 304 -33.03 6.62 29.48
C GLY A 304 -32.63 8.11 29.44
N GLN A 305 -31.52 8.51 30.07
CA GLN A 305 -31.02 9.89 30.01
C GLN A 305 -30.47 10.21 28.61
N HIS A 306 -30.87 11.36 28.05
CA HIS A 306 -30.31 11.87 26.80
C HIS A 306 -28.99 12.61 27.03
N LEU A 307 -28.01 12.38 26.15
CA LEU A 307 -26.71 13.02 26.13
C LEU A 307 -26.40 13.53 24.71
N THR A 308 -26.20 14.83 24.56
CA THR A 308 -25.64 15.46 23.35
C THR A 308 -24.13 15.30 23.34
N ILE A 309 -23.60 14.56 22.36
CA ILE A 309 -22.18 14.21 22.22
C ILE A 309 -21.59 14.90 20.98
N TYR A 310 -20.38 15.46 21.12
CA TYR A 310 -19.64 16.10 20.03
C TYR A 310 -18.29 15.38 19.85
N GLY A 311 -18.11 14.66 18.74
CA GLY A 311 -16.95 13.78 18.52
C GLY A 311 -16.70 13.44 17.04
N ALA A 312 -15.49 12.99 16.70
CA ALA A 312 -15.01 12.95 15.32
C ALA A 312 -15.54 11.77 14.48
N LYS A 313 -15.87 12.04 13.19
CA LYS A 313 -16.20 11.10 12.09
C LYS A 313 -16.46 9.64 12.53
N THR A 314 -17.70 9.34 12.90
CA THR A 314 -18.14 8.00 13.27
C THR A 314 -18.46 7.14 12.04
N ASN A 315 -17.50 6.36 11.55
CA ASN A 315 -17.81 5.09 10.89
C ASN A 315 -18.12 4.07 12.00
N SER A 316 -19.34 4.15 12.52
CA SER A 316 -19.87 3.29 13.58
C SER A 316 -21.24 2.77 13.13
N PRO A 317 -21.62 1.54 13.51
CA PRO A 317 -22.93 0.99 13.17
C PRO A 317 -24.05 1.91 13.67
N LEU A 318 -24.97 2.29 12.78
CA LEU A 318 -26.19 3.01 13.16
C LEU A 318 -27.14 2.01 13.82
N ILE A 319 -27.58 2.28 15.03
CA ILE A 319 -28.49 1.42 15.80
C ILE A 319 -29.70 2.27 16.18
N TYR A 320 -30.90 1.72 15.96
CA TYR A 320 -32.19 2.25 16.35
C TYR A 320 -32.74 1.45 17.53
N ILE A 321 -33.44 2.11 18.45
CA ILE A 321 -34.15 1.43 19.55
C ILE A 321 -35.65 1.49 19.24
N VAL A 322 -36.27 0.33 19.12
CA VAL A 322 -37.71 0.19 18.82
C VAL A 322 -38.54 0.85 19.92
N VAL A 323 -39.53 1.65 19.54
CA VAL A 323 -40.51 2.28 20.44
C VAL A 323 -41.91 1.66 20.27
N PRO A 324 -42.84 1.85 21.24
CA PRO A 324 -44.20 1.33 21.11
C PRO A 324 -44.91 1.84 19.85
N GLY A 325 -45.39 0.91 19.01
CA GLY A 325 -46.08 1.21 17.75
C GLY A 325 -45.22 1.09 16.48
N ASP A 326 -43.94 0.78 16.60
CA ASP A 326 -43.04 0.52 15.48
C ASP A 326 -43.30 -0.81 14.77
N THR A 327 -42.86 -0.87 13.51
CA THR A 327 -42.71 -2.11 12.74
C THR A 327 -41.40 -2.03 11.96
N LEU A 328 -40.80 -3.18 11.59
CA LEU A 328 -39.60 -3.17 10.75
C LEU A 328 -39.80 -2.41 9.43
N ALA A 329 -41.02 -2.41 8.87
CA ALA A 329 -41.36 -1.65 7.67
C ALA A 329 -41.29 -0.12 7.86
N LYS A 330 -41.76 0.40 9.01
CA LYS A 330 -41.64 1.84 9.33
C LYS A 330 -40.17 2.24 9.49
N ILE A 331 -39.40 1.43 10.22
CA ILE A 331 -37.98 1.66 10.48
C ILE A 331 -37.19 1.58 9.15
N ALA A 332 -37.46 0.58 8.31
CA ALA A 332 -36.89 0.42 6.97
C ALA A 332 -37.08 1.67 6.11
N ALA A 333 -38.33 2.13 5.98
CA ALA A 333 -38.69 3.31 5.20
C ALA A 333 -38.07 4.60 5.76
N GLN A 334 -38.02 4.76 7.09
CA GLN A 334 -37.42 5.92 7.75
C GLN A 334 -35.91 6.07 7.46
N TYR A 335 -35.20 4.95 7.34
CA TYR A 335 -33.75 4.93 7.17
C TYR A 335 -33.27 4.56 5.75
N GLY A 336 -34.18 4.35 4.80
CA GLY A 336 -33.85 4.12 3.39
C GLY A 336 -33.20 2.75 3.11
N VAL A 337 -33.51 1.74 3.93
CA VAL A 337 -33.04 0.35 3.78
C VAL A 337 -34.23 -0.59 3.62
N THR A 338 -34.02 -1.83 3.16
CA THR A 338 -35.13 -2.81 3.06
C THR A 338 -35.40 -3.54 4.39
N VAL A 339 -36.62 -4.04 4.55
CA VAL A 339 -37.02 -4.87 5.70
C VAL A 339 -36.17 -6.14 5.78
N ASP A 340 -35.86 -6.75 4.64
CA ASP A 340 -35.05 -7.98 4.58
C ASP A 340 -33.58 -7.73 4.94
N GLU A 341 -33.02 -6.57 4.58
CA GLU A 341 -31.68 -6.16 5.03
C GLU A 341 -31.64 -5.95 6.55
N LEU A 342 -32.60 -5.23 7.10
CA LEU A 342 -32.74 -5.04 8.55
C LEU A 342 -32.90 -6.38 9.29
N ALA A 343 -33.77 -7.26 8.81
CA ALA A 343 -33.98 -8.57 9.40
C ALA A 343 -32.71 -9.43 9.36
N ARG A 344 -32.00 -9.45 8.22
CA ARG A 344 -30.72 -10.15 8.08
C ARG A 344 -29.62 -9.60 8.96
N TRP A 345 -29.47 -8.28 9.07
CA TRP A 345 -28.42 -7.68 9.91
C TRP A 345 -28.65 -7.92 11.41
N ASN A 346 -29.90 -8.18 11.81
CA ASN A 346 -30.31 -8.38 13.19
C ASN A 346 -30.71 -9.82 13.54
N ASN A 347 -30.57 -10.77 12.60
CA ASN A 347 -31.00 -12.17 12.73
C ASN A 347 -32.48 -12.34 13.14
N ILE A 348 -33.36 -11.47 12.66
CA ILE A 348 -34.80 -11.51 12.95
C ILE A 348 -35.47 -12.50 11.99
N VAL A 349 -36.04 -13.58 12.54
CA VAL A 349 -36.68 -14.65 11.77
C VAL A 349 -38.16 -14.35 11.48
N ASP A 350 -38.85 -13.66 12.40
CA ASP A 350 -40.25 -13.26 12.25
C ASP A 350 -40.32 -11.74 12.10
N LEU A 351 -40.59 -11.27 10.88
CA LEU A 351 -40.59 -9.85 10.50
C LEU A 351 -41.63 -9.01 11.26
N ASN A 352 -42.63 -9.65 11.86
CA ASN A 352 -43.70 -9.00 12.62
C ASN A 352 -43.41 -8.95 14.13
N LYS A 353 -42.32 -9.55 14.61
CA LYS A 353 -41.96 -9.60 16.04
C LYS A 353 -40.70 -8.78 16.33
N ILE A 354 -40.92 -7.49 16.58
CA ILE A 354 -39.98 -6.62 17.28
C ILE A 354 -40.62 -6.07 18.55
N TYR A 355 -39.82 -5.87 19.59
CA TYR A 355 -40.29 -5.44 20.91
C TYR A 355 -39.80 -4.03 21.24
N PRO A 356 -40.61 -3.17 21.89
CA PRO A 356 -40.13 -1.90 22.42
C PRO A 356 -38.90 -2.09 23.32
N GLY A 357 -37.86 -1.26 23.13
CA GLY A 357 -36.54 -1.40 23.76
C GLY A 357 -35.56 -2.30 23.01
N GLN A 358 -35.96 -2.99 21.94
CA GLN A 358 -35.06 -3.82 21.13
C GLN A 358 -34.13 -2.94 20.27
N SER A 359 -32.83 -3.25 20.31
CA SER A 359 -31.83 -2.64 19.43
C SER A 359 -31.88 -3.26 18.03
N ILE A 360 -31.98 -2.42 17.00
CA ILE A 360 -32.01 -2.78 15.59
C ILE A 360 -30.85 -2.07 14.87
N LEU A 361 -29.89 -2.84 14.38
CA LEU A 361 -28.79 -2.41 13.53
C LEU A 361 -29.32 -1.97 12.16
N ILE A 362 -29.25 -0.67 11.90
CA ILE A 362 -29.73 0.01 10.68
C ILE A 362 -28.68 0.03 9.57
N SER A 363 -27.39 -0.06 9.89
CA SER A 363 -26.34 -0.14 8.86
C SER A 363 -25.09 -0.85 9.36
N ASN A 364 -24.54 -1.72 8.50
CA ASN A 364 -23.31 -2.47 8.73
C ASN A 364 -22.45 -2.49 7.44
N ASP A 365 -21.32 -1.76 7.44
CA ASP A 365 -20.39 -1.59 6.29
C ASP A 365 -19.75 -2.91 5.77
N ALA A 366 -20.06 -4.04 6.39
CA ALA A 366 -19.73 -5.36 5.86
C ALA A 366 -20.33 -5.59 4.46
N ASN A 367 -21.61 -5.26 4.23
CA ASN A 367 -22.34 -5.56 2.99
C ASN A 367 -23.49 -4.58 2.68
N CYS A 368 -23.24 -3.57 1.83
CA CYS A 368 -24.08 -3.36 0.63
C CYS A 368 -23.44 -2.36 -0.36
N SER A 369 -23.27 -2.78 -1.61
CA SER A 369 -23.22 -1.89 -2.78
C SER A 369 -23.56 -2.66 -4.07
N LYS A 370 -24.74 -3.31 -4.07
CA LYS A 370 -25.48 -3.58 -5.32
C LYS A 370 -26.68 -2.66 -5.28
N GLY A 371 -26.81 -1.82 -6.30
CA GLY A 371 -27.58 -0.59 -6.18
C GLY A 371 -29.06 -0.73 -6.51
N SER A 372 -29.80 0.30 -6.16
CA SER A 372 -30.74 0.94 -7.09
C SER A 372 -30.87 2.42 -6.72
N SER A 373 -30.80 3.31 -7.70
CA SER A 373 -31.15 4.72 -7.52
C SER A 373 -32.63 4.88 -7.87
N PRO A 374 -33.46 5.53 -7.03
CA PRO A 374 -34.80 5.91 -7.43
C PRO A 374 -34.78 7.02 -8.47
N VAL A 375 -35.67 6.92 -9.46
CA VAL A 375 -35.94 7.95 -10.47
C VAL A 375 -36.90 9.00 -9.89
N LEU A 376 -36.62 10.29 -10.13
CA LEU A 376 -37.64 11.35 -10.20
C LEU A 376 -37.29 12.36 -11.31
N VAL A 377 -38.31 13.06 -11.82
CA VAL A 377 -38.41 13.56 -13.21
C VAL A 377 -38.82 15.05 -13.26
N SER A 378 -38.21 15.83 -14.18
CA SER A 378 -38.65 17.15 -14.73
C SER A 378 -38.93 18.33 -13.75
N ASP A 379 -38.81 19.61 -14.11
CA ASP A 379 -38.31 20.27 -15.34
C ASP A 379 -37.97 21.75 -15.08
N LYS A 380 -37.02 22.33 -15.85
CA LYS A 380 -37.13 23.62 -16.58
C LYS A 380 -35.78 24.20 -17.05
N GLN A 381 -35.77 24.67 -18.31
CA GLN A 381 -34.68 25.38 -19.02
C GLN A 381 -34.80 26.92 -18.79
N ALA A 382 -33.88 27.84 -19.13
CA ALA A 382 -32.61 27.89 -19.89
C ALA A 382 -31.76 29.11 -19.36
N PRO A 383 -30.68 29.67 -20.00
CA PRO A 383 -29.91 29.26 -21.19
C PRO A 383 -28.36 29.22 -20.99
N LYS A 384 -27.61 29.10 -22.10
CA LYS A 384 -26.21 28.66 -22.21
C LYS A 384 -25.28 29.75 -22.76
N PRO A 385 -24.08 30.00 -22.18
CA PRO A 385 -22.98 30.71 -22.87
C PRO A 385 -22.15 29.77 -23.77
N GLN A 386 -21.66 30.29 -24.90
CA GLN A 386 -20.81 29.56 -25.86
C GLN A 386 -19.32 29.52 -25.45
N PRO A 387 -18.54 28.53 -25.91
CA PRO A 387 -17.09 28.49 -25.70
C PRO A 387 -16.33 29.42 -26.68
N PRO A 388 -15.20 30.04 -26.28
CA PRO A 388 -14.37 30.82 -27.19
C PRO A 388 -13.58 29.97 -28.20
N VAL A 389 -13.58 30.48 -29.43
CA VAL A 389 -12.97 30.02 -30.68
C VAL A 389 -11.50 29.55 -30.59
N SER A 390 -11.18 28.50 -31.35
CA SER A 390 -9.84 27.95 -31.59
C SER A 390 -8.84 28.93 -32.20
N ARG A 391 -7.54 28.76 -31.89
CA ARG A 391 -6.43 29.21 -32.74
C ARG A 391 -5.44 28.06 -32.98
N THR A 392 -5.23 27.75 -34.25
CA THR A 392 -4.10 26.98 -34.83
C THR A 392 -2.78 27.76 -34.61
N SER A 393 -1.56 27.23 -34.59
CA SER A 393 -0.85 26.00 -35.01
C SER A 393 0.49 25.91 -34.20
N PRO A 394 1.51 25.03 -34.44
CA PRO A 394 1.66 23.95 -35.43
C PRO A 394 2.13 22.57 -34.88
N ASN A 395 1.79 21.52 -35.63
CA ASN A 395 2.58 20.32 -35.94
C ASN A 395 3.60 19.79 -34.89
N VAL A 396 3.11 19.07 -33.88
CA VAL A 396 3.93 18.08 -33.13
C VAL A 396 3.68 16.71 -33.77
N GLN A 397 4.74 16.01 -34.14
CA GLN A 397 4.67 14.66 -34.72
C GLN A 397 3.85 13.73 -33.83
N SER A 398 3.04 12.88 -34.45
CA SER A 398 2.08 11.99 -33.80
C SER A 398 2.70 11.16 -32.67
N VAL A 399 2.44 11.58 -31.43
CA VAL A 399 2.73 10.78 -30.23
C VAL A 399 1.80 9.57 -30.28
N ASN A 400 2.38 8.36 -30.29
CA ASN A 400 1.59 7.14 -30.30
C ASN A 400 0.85 6.99 -28.96
N LEU A 401 -0.47 7.18 -28.99
CA LEU A 401 -1.36 7.23 -27.83
C LEU A 401 -1.92 5.86 -27.41
N ASP A 402 -1.55 4.78 -28.12
CA ASP A 402 -2.26 3.49 -28.04
C ASP A 402 -1.90 2.64 -26.80
N LYS A 403 -1.01 3.12 -25.91
CA LYS A 403 -0.76 2.48 -24.61
C LYS A 403 -1.83 2.90 -23.60
N LYS A 404 -2.86 2.07 -23.47
CA LYS A 404 -3.99 2.23 -22.53
C LYS A 404 -3.53 2.54 -21.10
N THR A 405 -3.65 3.80 -20.68
CA THR A 405 -3.44 4.23 -19.29
C THR A 405 -4.51 3.61 -18.40
N LEU A 406 -4.10 2.84 -17.39
CA LEU A 406 -5.02 2.23 -16.42
C LEU A 406 -5.08 3.10 -15.16
N GLU A 407 -6.30 3.47 -14.76
CA GLU A 407 -6.57 4.10 -13.46
C GLU A 407 -6.49 3.05 -12.33
N SER A 408 -6.05 3.48 -11.14
CA SER A 408 -5.82 2.59 -10.01
C SER A 408 -7.10 2.39 -9.17
N VAL A 409 -7.40 1.14 -8.75
CA VAL A 409 -8.64 0.76 -8.05
C VAL A 409 -8.40 0.23 -6.63
N GLY A 410 -9.24 0.62 -5.66
CA GLY A 410 -8.93 0.42 -4.24
C GLY A 410 -9.96 -0.23 -3.33
N SER A 411 -9.42 -0.82 -2.25
CA SER A 411 -10.15 -1.45 -1.14
C SER A 411 -10.53 -0.45 -0.04
N LYS A 412 -11.46 -0.87 0.84
CA LYS A 412 -12.48 -0.09 1.57
C LYS A 412 -12.04 1.06 2.53
N LYS A 413 -10.79 1.55 2.57
CA LYS A 413 -10.34 2.62 3.52
C LYS A 413 -9.24 3.61 3.02
N SER A 414 -9.24 4.06 1.77
CA SER A 414 -8.24 5.06 1.27
C SER A 414 -8.86 6.22 0.47
N ASP A 415 -8.46 7.46 0.77
CA ASP A 415 -8.88 8.69 0.09
C ASP A 415 -8.01 9.06 -1.15
N LYS A 416 -7.01 8.24 -1.51
CA LYS A 416 -6.32 8.28 -2.82
C LYS A 416 -6.12 6.86 -3.38
N PRO A 417 -6.13 6.68 -4.71
CA PRO A 417 -6.47 5.40 -5.30
C PRO A 417 -5.33 4.38 -5.22
N ILE A 418 -5.67 3.19 -4.73
CA ILE A 418 -4.74 2.07 -4.57
C ILE A 418 -4.40 1.52 -5.95
N ALA A 419 -3.11 1.38 -6.27
CA ALA A 419 -2.69 0.49 -7.32
C ALA A 419 -2.80 -0.96 -6.82
N LEU A 420 -4.03 -1.48 -6.79
CA LEU A 420 -4.20 -2.89 -7.13
C LEU A 420 -3.75 -2.95 -8.58
N LEU A 421 -2.49 -3.34 -8.76
CA LEU A 421 -2.23 -4.25 -9.87
C LEU A 421 -3.33 -5.31 -9.76
N PRO A 422 -4.19 -5.53 -10.77
CA PRO A 422 -4.56 -6.91 -11.01
C PRO A 422 -3.20 -7.59 -11.15
N HIS A 423 -2.83 -8.39 -10.15
CA HIS A 423 -1.56 -9.14 -10.13
C HIS A 423 -1.35 -9.61 -11.55
N ASP A 424 -0.33 -9.07 -12.26
CA ASP A 424 -0.38 -9.12 -13.73
C ASP A 424 -0.57 -10.59 -14.06
N GLN A 425 -1.67 -10.88 -14.74
CA GLN A 425 -2.26 -12.20 -14.71
C GLN A 425 -1.40 -13.21 -15.50
N ARG A 426 -0.31 -12.68 -16.08
CA ARG A 426 0.89 -13.31 -16.62
C ARG A 426 1.96 -13.74 -15.60
N GLU A 427 1.85 -13.47 -14.30
CA GLU A 427 2.92 -13.66 -13.31
C GLU A 427 2.52 -14.47 -12.06
N ALA A 428 1.62 -15.44 -12.19
CA ALA A 428 1.33 -16.50 -11.21
C ALA A 428 2.39 -16.62 -10.08
N PRO A 429 2.16 -16.04 -8.88
CA PRO A 429 3.21 -15.41 -8.05
C PRO A 429 4.41 -16.27 -7.69
N TRP A 430 4.18 -17.57 -7.52
CA TRP A 430 5.23 -18.57 -7.27
C TRP A 430 6.29 -18.60 -8.38
N MET A 431 5.99 -18.11 -9.58
CA MET A 431 6.94 -17.93 -10.68
C MET A 431 8.00 -16.86 -10.40
N ALA A 432 7.70 -15.81 -9.62
CA ALA A 432 8.72 -14.85 -9.21
C ALA A 432 9.75 -15.51 -8.27
N ILE A 433 9.30 -16.44 -7.42
CA ILE A 433 10.20 -17.28 -6.61
C ILE A 433 10.96 -18.24 -7.53
N ALA A 434 10.29 -18.93 -8.44
CA ALA A 434 10.95 -19.87 -9.37
C ALA A 434 12.03 -19.18 -10.23
N ILE A 435 11.79 -17.95 -10.70
CA ILE A 435 12.76 -17.13 -11.43
C ILE A 435 13.93 -16.72 -10.54
N ARG A 436 13.67 -16.27 -9.30
CA ARG A 436 14.74 -15.97 -8.33
C ARG A 436 15.64 -17.18 -8.10
N GLU A 437 15.05 -18.33 -7.82
CA GLU A 437 15.80 -19.57 -7.55
C GLU A 437 16.65 -20.01 -8.75
N VAL A 438 16.14 -19.94 -9.99
CA VAL A 438 16.95 -20.29 -11.17
C VAL A 438 18.06 -19.27 -11.42
N THR A 439 17.82 -17.96 -11.21
CA THR A 439 18.88 -16.95 -11.34
C THR A 439 19.94 -17.10 -10.25
N GLU A 440 19.58 -17.50 -9.03
CA GLU A 440 20.52 -17.70 -7.91
C GLU A 440 21.32 -19.00 -8.05
N TRP A 441 20.69 -20.08 -8.52
CA TRP A 441 21.26 -21.44 -8.54
C TRP A 441 21.47 -22.03 -9.96
N HIS A 442 21.52 -21.19 -10.99
CA HIS A 442 21.85 -21.62 -12.36
C HIS A 442 23.18 -22.39 -12.40
N GLY A 443 23.27 -23.39 -13.28
CA GLY A 443 24.44 -24.27 -13.38
C GLY A 443 24.80 -25.05 -12.10
N THR A 444 23.97 -25.00 -11.06
CA THR A 444 24.23 -25.66 -9.77
C THR A 444 23.35 -26.90 -9.65
N GLY A 445 23.96 -27.99 -9.17
CA GLY A 445 23.25 -29.22 -8.87
C GLY A 445 22.65 -29.22 -7.46
N GLU A 446 21.53 -29.94 -7.30
CA GLU A 446 20.73 -30.15 -6.09
C GLU A 446 21.55 -30.35 -4.81
N LYS A 447 22.67 -31.08 -4.88
CA LYS A 447 23.56 -31.37 -3.73
C LYS A 447 24.30 -30.15 -3.19
N LYS A 448 24.39 -29.05 -3.94
CA LYS A 448 25.07 -27.80 -3.57
C LYS A 448 24.12 -26.66 -3.19
N ILE A 449 22.82 -26.82 -3.47
CA ILE A 449 21.79 -25.83 -3.12
C ILE A 449 21.56 -25.96 -1.60
N THR A 450 22.05 -24.97 -0.84
CA THR A 450 22.40 -25.08 0.59
C THR A 450 21.31 -25.65 1.47
N ASP A 451 20.05 -25.30 1.21
CA ASP A 451 18.92 -25.58 2.08
C ASP A 451 17.92 -26.60 1.51
N ASN A 452 18.25 -27.28 0.40
CA ASN A 452 17.43 -28.26 -0.34
C ASN A 452 15.93 -28.27 0.00
N TYR A 453 15.10 -27.79 -0.93
CA TYR A 453 13.66 -27.51 -0.77
C TYR A 453 12.82 -28.47 0.09
N HIS A 454 13.15 -29.76 0.21
CA HIS A 454 12.59 -30.66 1.24
C HIS A 454 12.58 -30.04 2.66
N ASN A 455 13.71 -29.46 3.09
CA ASN A 455 13.86 -28.86 4.42
C ASN A 455 13.06 -27.56 4.50
N LEU A 456 13.20 -26.68 3.51
CA LEU A 456 12.50 -25.40 3.43
C LEU A 456 10.97 -25.56 3.40
N THR A 457 10.42 -26.64 2.83
CA THR A 457 8.97 -26.92 2.87
C THR A 457 8.50 -27.55 4.19
N GLY A 458 9.41 -27.91 5.09
CA GLY A 458 9.11 -28.62 6.35
C GLY A 458 8.72 -30.09 6.13
N SER A 459 9.17 -30.70 5.03
CA SER A 459 8.83 -32.07 4.67
C SER A 459 9.70 -33.06 5.44
N LYS A 460 9.08 -34.03 6.15
CA LYS A 460 9.80 -35.14 6.81
C LYS A 460 10.40 -36.18 5.83
N GLY A 461 10.34 -35.93 4.53
CA GLY A 461 10.85 -36.83 3.50
C GLY A 461 12.32 -36.57 3.19
N SER A 462 13.12 -37.63 3.12
CA SER A 462 14.51 -37.56 2.63
C SER A 462 14.59 -37.52 1.10
N LEU A 463 15.79 -37.19 0.58
CA LEU A 463 16.22 -37.28 -0.82
C LEU A 463 15.82 -38.58 -1.56
N GLY A 464 15.61 -39.69 -0.84
CA GLY A 464 15.18 -40.97 -1.42
C GLY A 464 13.66 -41.17 -1.50
N SER A 465 12.87 -40.28 -0.90
CA SER A 465 11.42 -40.46 -0.68
C SER A 465 10.54 -39.37 -1.27
N THR A 466 11.11 -38.20 -1.59
CA THR A 466 10.40 -37.06 -2.18
C THR A 466 11.14 -36.58 -3.42
N ALA A 467 10.45 -36.44 -4.55
CA ALA A 467 11.01 -35.84 -5.75
C ALA A 467 11.33 -34.37 -5.52
N TRP A 468 12.55 -33.98 -5.87
CA TRP A 468 13.03 -32.61 -5.70
C TRP A 468 12.24 -31.59 -6.53
N CYS A 469 11.79 -31.96 -7.74
CA CYS A 469 10.91 -31.13 -8.58
C CYS A 469 9.60 -30.71 -7.87
N ALA A 470 9.01 -31.62 -7.10
CA ALA A 470 7.82 -31.34 -6.29
C ALA A 470 8.11 -30.44 -5.10
N SER A 471 9.31 -30.52 -4.55
CA SER A 471 9.70 -29.77 -3.35
C SER A 471 10.03 -28.33 -3.74
N PHE A 472 10.70 -28.13 -4.88
CA PHE A 472 10.81 -26.84 -5.54
C PHE A 472 9.43 -26.20 -5.78
N ALA A 473 8.51 -26.93 -6.42
CA ALA A 473 7.17 -26.39 -6.71
C ALA A 473 6.38 -26.04 -5.42
N ASN A 474 6.43 -26.89 -4.38
CA ASN A 474 5.82 -26.58 -3.09
C ASN A 474 6.51 -25.41 -2.36
N TYR A 475 7.83 -25.25 -2.49
CA TYR A 475 8.56 -24.10 -1.94
C TYR A 475 8.08 -22.79 -2.58
N CYS A 476 8.02 -22.72 -3.91
CA CYS A 476 7.56 -21.53 -4.61
C CYS A 476 6.11 -21.14 -4.26
N LEU A 477 5.22 -22.12 -4.06
CA LEU A 477 3.85 -21.90 -3.58
C LEU A 477 3.82 -21.44 -2.10
N LYS A 478 4.60 -22.08 -1.23
CA LYS A 478 4.68 -21.75 0.20
C LYS A 478 5.16 -20.31 0.41
N GLU A 479 6.27 -19.90 -0.21
CA GLU A 479 6.85 -18.57 -0.04
C GLU A 479 5.93 -17.43 -0.53
N THR A 480 4.96 -17.75 -1.39
CA THR A 480 3.96 -16.80 -1.90
C THR A 480 2.63 -16.86 -1.16
N GLY A 481 2.52 -17.66 -0.09
CA GLY A 481 1.32 -17.80 0.72
C GLY A 481 0.20 -18.59 0.04
N TYR A 482 0.49 -19.34 -1.02
CA TYR A 482 -0.48 -20.19 -1.71
C TYR A 482 -0.55 -21.59 -1.08
N ASP A 483 -1.73 -22.18 -1.20
CA ASP A 483 -1.97 -23.56 -0.78
C ASP A 483 -1.03 -24.55 -1.48
N TYR A 484 -0.36 -25.37 -0.68
CA TYR A 484 0.61 -26.37 -1.12
C TYR A 484 0.32 -27.74 -0.47
N SER A 485 0.87 -28.81 -1.04
CA SER A 485 0.64 -30.15 -0.48
C SER A 485 1.62 -30.44 0.65
N ARG A 486 1.08 -30.81 1.82
CA ARG A 486 1.83 -31.42 2.92
C ARG A 486 1.93 -32.95 2.79
N SER A 487 1.19 -33.55 1.86
CA SER A 487 1.22 -34.99 1.56
C SER A 487 2.07 -35.23 0.31
N PHE A 488 3.26 -35.78 0.52
CA PHE A 488 4.33 -35.90 -0.49
C PHE A 488 4.54 -37.33 -0.99
N THR A 489 3.73 -38.30 -0.58
CA THR A 489 3.94 -39.76 -0.82
C THR A 489 3.78 -40.22 -2.27
N LYS A 490 3.44 -39.32 -3.19
CA LYS A 490 3.55 -39.48 -4.67
C LYS A 490 4.10 -38.17 -5.27
N SER A 491 5.19 -37.72 -4.66
CA SER A 491 5.75 -36.36 -4.70
C SER A 491 5.51 -35.56 -5.98
N SER A 492 6.02 -35.98 -7.13
CA SER A 492 5.92 -35.26 -8.41
C SER A 492 4.52 -35.20 -9.04
N GLN A 493 3.49 -35.68 -8.35
CA GLN A 493 2.09 -35.62 -8.75
C GLN A 493 1.19 -35.08 -7.63
N PHE A 494 1.74 -34.36 -6.65
CA PHE A 494 0.99 -33.80 -5.53
C PHE A 494 -0.31 -33.04 -5.91
N PRO A 495 -0.41 -32.28 -7.03
CA PRO A 495 -1.64 -31.57 -7.37
C PRO A 495 -2.79 -32.50 -7.78
N VAL A 496 -2.46 -33.71 -8.24
CA VAL A 496 -3.44 -34.71 -8.70
C VAL A 496 -4.29 -35.25 -7.54
N TYR A 497 -3.72 -35.29 -6.33
CA TYR A 497 -4.32 -35.94 -5.16
C TYR A 497 -5.06 -34.96 -4.25
N ASP A 498 -4.68 -33.69 -4.20
CA ASP A 498 -5.30 -32.67 -3.33
C ASP A 498 -6.25 -31.75 -4.11
N LYS A 499 -7.40 -32.30 -4.52
CA LYS A 499 -8.48 -31.57 -5.22
C LYS A 499 -9.11 -30.44 -4.39
N THR A 500 -8.79 -30.33 -3.09
CA THR A 500 -9.26 -29.23 -2.23
C THR A 500 -8.42 -27.97 -2.41
N LYS A 501 -7.15 -28.14 -2.84
CA LYS A 501 -6.20 -27.06 -3.08
C LYS A 501 -5.92 -26.80 -4.55
N PHE A 502 -6.04 -27.82 -5.40
CA PHE A 502 -5.73 -27.71 -6.83
C PHE A 502 -6.92 -28.06 -7.73
N ILE A 503 -7.12 -27.24 -8.75
CA ILE A 503 -8.02 -27.50 -9.87
C ILE A 503 -7.25 -28.01 -11.07
N GLU A 504 -7.88 -28.87 -11.85
CA GLU A 504 -7.45 -29.23 -13.20
C GLU A 504 -7.85 -28.13 -14.20
N ILE A 505 -6.97 -27.80 -15.14
CA ILE A 505 -7.26 -26.89 -16.26
C ILE A 505 -6.95 -27.55 -17.62
N LYS A 506 -7.64 -27.10 -18.67
CA LYS A 506 -7.50 -27.66 -20.04
C LYS A 506 -6.35 -27.00 -20.81
N ASN A 507 -6.34 -25.66 -20.82
CA ASN A 507 -5.36 -24.88 -21.57
C ASN A 507 -4.21 -24.46 -20.63
N PRO A 508 -2.95 -24.55 -21.05
CA PRO A 508 -1.84 -24.08 -20.24
C PRO A 508 -1.87 -22.56 -20.13
N VAL A 509 -1.63 -22.06 -18.91
CA VAL A 509 -1.38 -20.64 -18.63
C VAL A 509 -0.07 -20.51 -17.87
N TYR A 510 0.55 -19.33 -17.92
CA TYR A 510 1.80 -19.08 -17.21
C TYR A 510 1.70 -19.42 -15.72
N GLY A 511 2.73 -20.09 -15.21
CA GLY A 511 2.80 -20.63 -13.85
C GLY A 511 1.90 -21.82 -13.55
N ALA A 512 1.09 -22.32 -14.49
CA ALA A 512 0.35 -23.56 -14.24
C ALA A 512 1.31 -24.72 -13.94
N LEU A 513 0.94 -25.58 -12.99
CA LEU A 513 1.66 -26.81 -12.67
C LEU A 513 1.43 -27.82 -13.80
N MET A 514 2.45 -28.08 -14.60
CA MET A 514 2.44 -29.09 -15.66
C MET A 514 2.95 -30.41 -15.11
N VAL A 515 2.09 -31.44 -15.10
CA VAL A 515 2.36 -32.75 -14.47
C VAL A 515 2.53 -33.84 -15.53
N PHE A 516 3.54 -34.69 -15.34
CA PHE A 516 3.85 -35.87 -16.17
C PHE A 516 3.70 -37.16 -15.35
N ARG A 517 3.40 -38.26 -16.03
CA ARG A 517 3.35 -39.62 -15.48
C ARG A 517 4.45 -40.48 -16.10
N THR A 518 5.08 -41.31 -15.29
CA THR A 518 6.15 -42.23 -15.72
C THR A 518 5.61 -43.65 -15.88
N TYR A 519 5.89 -44.27 -17.03
CA TYR A 519 5.40 -45.58 -17.45
C TYR A 519 6.56 -46.50 -17.84
N VAL A 520 6.40 -47.81 -17.66
CA VAL A 520 7.36 -48.84 -18.08
C VAL A 520 7.29 -49.00 -19.60
N GLU A 521 8.42 -48.91 -20.31
CA GLU A 521 8.44 -48.96 -21.79
C GLU A 521 7.92 -50.27 -22.39
N SER A 522 8.10 -51.39 -21.70
CA SER A 522 7.72 -52.72 -22.22
C SER A 522 6.28 -53.14 -21.91
N SER A 523 5.54 -52.40 -21.07
CA SER A 523 4.18 -52.78 -20.66
C SER A 523 3.19 -51.62 -20.52
N ASP A 524 3.62 -50.38 -20.77
CA ASP A 524 2.85 -49.15 -20.50
C ASP A 524 2.28 -49.07 -19.07
N GLU A 525 2.83 -49.83 -18.12
CA GLU A 525 2.36 -49.82 -16.74
C GLU A 525 2.80 -48.56 -16.01
N PHE A 526 1.83 -47.89 -15.37
CA PHE A 526 2.11 -46.71 -14.55
C PHE A 526 2.95 -47.06 -13.32
N THR A 527 4.11 -46.43 -13.19
CA THR A 527 5.10 -46.71 -12.14
C THR A 527 4.72 -46.18 -10.74
N GLY A 528 3.75 -45.26 -10.66
CA GLY A 528 3.49 -44.45 -9.46
C GLY A 528 4.28 -43.14 -9.39
N ASN A 529 5.28 -42.95 -10.27
CA ASN A 529 6.14 -41.77 -10.34
C ASN A 529 5.73 -40.82 -11.48
N GLY A 530 6.31 -39.63 -11.47
CA GLY A 530 6.10 -38.60 -12.50
C GLY A 530 7.11 -37.47 -12.42
N HIS A 531 6.76 -36.33 -13.02
CA HIS A 531 7.49 -35.07 -12.94
C HIS A 531 6.52 -33.88 -12.84
N VAL A 532 6.96 -32.77 -12.26
CA VAL A 532 6.19 -31.52 -12.18
C VAL A 532 7.09 -30.31 -12.41
N THR A 533 6.60 -29.37 -13.20
CA THR A 533 7.29 -28.13 -13.57
C THR A 533 6.25 -27.00 -13.73
N PHE A 534 6.66 -25.74 -13.75
CA PHE A 534 5.75 -24.63 -14.02
C PHE A 534 5.78 -24.24 -15.49
N VAL A 535 4.63 -23.99 -16.11
CA VAL A 535 4.54 -23.46 -17.48
C VAL A 535 5.14 -22.05 -17.53
N TYR A 536 6.14 -21.83 -18.38
CA TYR A 536 6.78 -20.52 -18.60
C TYR A 536 6.44 -19.92 -19.98
N GLY A 537 6.25 -20.77 -21.00
CA GLY A 537 5.93 -20.33 -22.35
C GLY A 537 5.67 -21.49 -23.30
N LYS A 538 5.52 -21.19 -24.59
CA LYS A 538 5.53 -22.17 -25.68
C LYS A 538 6.77 -21.96 -26.55
N THR A 539 7.31 -23.01 -27.16
CA THR A 539 8.32 -22.86 -28.22
C THR A 539 7.66 -22.49 -29.54
N SER A 540 8.45 -22.07 -30.54
CA SER A 540 7.97 -21.86 -31.91
C SER A 540 7.30 -23.10 -32.52
N ASN A 541 7.70 -24.30 -32.08
CA ASN A 541 7.17 -25.58 -32.53
C ASN A 541 5.93 -26.05 -31.73
N GLY A 542 5.47 -25.28 -30.74
CA GLY A 542 4.28 -25.58 -29.94
C GLY A 542 4.50 -26.50 -28.73
N ASP A 543 5.72 -26.99 -28.49
CA ASP A 543 6.08 -27.62 -27.22
C ASP A 543 6.05 -26.60 -26.07
N ILE A 544 5.92 -27.06 -24.83
CA ILE A 544 5.83 -26.17 -23.66
C ILE A 544 7.21 -25.99 -23.05
N ALA A 545 7.60 -24.74 -22.81
CA ALA A 545 8.77 -24.38 -22.02
C ALA A 545 8.37 -24.41 -20.53
N GLY A 546 8.94 -25.35 -19.78
CA GLY A 546 8.66 -25.56 -18.35
C GLY A 546 9.84 -25.17 -17.48
N LEU A 547 9.62 -24.26 -16.51
CA LEU A 547 10.60 -23.83 -15.51
C LEU A 547 10.43 -24.66 -14.24
N GLY A 548 11.47 -25.40 -13.86
CA GLY A 548 11.44 -26.21 -12.65
C GLY A 548 12.74 -26.91 -12.32
N GLY A 549 12.77 -27.53 -11.13
CA GLY A 549 13.83 -28.44 -10.74
C GLY A 549 13.78 -29.71 -11.57
N ASN A 550 14.69 -29.89 -12.52
CA ASN A 550 14.78 -31.08 -13.36
C ASN A 550 15.39 -32.25 -12.58
N GLN A 551 14.75 -33.42 -12.70
CA GLN A 551 15.30 -34.69 -12.25
C GLN A 551 16.34 -35.17 -13.28
N GLY A 552 17.54 -34.59 -13.27
CA GLY A 552 18.59 -34.85 -14.26
C GLY A 552 19.63 -33.72 -14.31
N GLY A 553 20.87 -34.06 -14.69
CA GLY A 553 21.96 -33.07 -14.78
C GLY A 553 23.34 -33.61 -14.38
N LYS A 554 23.83 -34.66 -15.06
CA LYS A 554 25.17 -35.24 -14.77
C LYS A 554 26.30 -34.19 -14.79
N ALA A 555 26.22 -33.21 -15.70
CA ALA A 555 27.15 -32.09 -15.79
C ALA A 555 27.22 -31.20 -14.52
N TYR A 556 26.14 -31.17 -13.73
CA TYR A 556 26.02 -30.35 -12.51
C TYR A 556 26.04 -31.20 -11.23
N GLY A 557 26.20 -32.52 -11.34
CA GLY A 557 26.30 -33.46 -10.20
C GLY A 557 24.97 -33.92 -9.58
N GLY A 558 23.83 -33.62 -10.22
CA GLY A 558 22.49 -33.96 -9.73
C GLY A 558 21.39 -33.22 -10.49
N GLY A 559 20.18 -33.16 -9.93
CA GLY A 559 19.10 -32.33 -10.49
C GLY A 559 19.46 -30.85 -10.50
N THR A 560 18.90 -30.07 -11.43
CA THR A 560 19.19 -28.63 -11.54
C THR A 560 17.94 -27.82 -11.90
N ILE A 561 17.87 -26.55 -11.51
CA ILE A 561 16.76 -25.65 -11.85
C ILE A 561 17.07 -25.00 -13.18
N LYS A 562 16.21 -25.13 -14.18
CA LYS A 562 16.34 -24.45 -15.48
C LYS A 562 15.02 -24.44 -16.23
N LEU A 563 14.99 -23.71 -17.35
CA LEU A 563 13.95 -23.88 -18.36
C LEU A 563 14.25 -25.13 -19.20
N SER A 564 13.23 -25.91 -19.55
CA SER A 564 13.38 -27.09 -20.42
C SER A 564 12.16 -27.28 -21.32
N MET A 565 12.35 -27.94 -22.46
CA MET A 565 11.27 -28.24 -23.40
C MET A 565 10.52 -29.51 -22.99
N TYR A 566 9.20 -29.49 -23.14
CA TYR A 566 8.32 -30.62 -22.87
C TYR A 566 7.25 -30.74 -23.95
N SER A 567 7.14 -31.93 -24.54
CA SER A 567 6.01 -32.23 -25.42
C SER A 567 4.77 -32.66 -24.65
N THR A 568 3.61 -32.18 -25.11
CA THR A 568 2.30 -32.51 -24.54
C THR A 568 1.58 -33.62 -25.32
N THR A 569 2.07 -33.91 -26.53
CA THR A 569 1.47 -34.87 -27.47
C THR A 569 2.26 -36.16 -27.61
N LYS A 570 3.57 -36.12 -27.40
CA LYS A 570 4.50 -37.26 -27.51
C LYS A 570 5.04 -37.69 -26.13
N PRO A 571 5.47 -38.95 -25.96
CA PRO A 571 6.33 -39.34 -24.86
C PRO A 571 7.58 -38.46 -24.79
N THR A 572 7.92 -37.98 -23.60
CA THR A 572 9.12 -37.21 -23.28
C THR A 572 10.07 -38.05 -22.42
N SER A 573 11.36 -37.73 -22.41
CA SER A 573 12.35 -38.18 -21.43
C SER A 573 12.35 -39.70 -21.15
N ARG A 574 13.15 -40.44 -21.93
CA ARG A 574 13.44 -41.86 -21.67
C ARG A 574 14.64 -42.01 -20.76
N PHE A 575 14.52 -42.85 -19.72
CA PHE A 575 15.58 -43.13 -18.76
C PHE A 575 15.29 -44.45 -18.03
N SER A 576 16.20 -44.90 -17.16
CA SER A 576 16.00 -46.12 -16.37
C SER A 576 15.81 -45.78 -14.88
N MET A 577 14.86 -46.46 -14.23
CA MET A 577 14.65 -46.32 -12.77
C MET A 577 14.40 -47.67 -12.09
N THR A 578 14.33 -47.67 -10.76
CA THR A 578 13.89 -48.86 -10.01
C THR A 578 12.36 -48.90 -9.95
N VAL A 579 11.75 -49.91 -10.57
CA VAL A 579 10.29 -50.12 -10.57
C VAL A 579 9.97 -51.45 -9.87
N ARG A 580 9.12 -51.43 -8.84
CA ARG A 580 8.71 -52.64 -8.07
C ARG A 580 9.91 -53.56 -7.70
N LYS A 581 10.97 -52.97 -7.15
CA LYS A 581 12.26 -53.61 -6.78
C LYS A 581 13.15 -54.10 -7.95
N LYS A 582 12.69 -54.07 -9.21
CA LYS A 582 13.55 -54.29 -10.39
C LYS A 582 14.35 -53.02 -10.65
N LYS A 583 15.68 -53.11 -10.60
CA LYS A 583 16.57 -51.99 -10.96
C LYS A 583 16.57 -51.77 -12.48
N GLU A 584 17.03 -50.59 -12.89
CA GLU A 584 17.31 -50.23 -14.29
C GLU A 584 16.19 -50.52 -15.30
N THR A 585 14.93 -50.51 -14.85
CA THR A 585 13.77 -50.70 -15.72
C THR A 585 13.63 -49.48 -16.64
N PRO A 586 13.61 -49.66 -17.98
CA PRO A 586 13.39 -48.57 -18.92
C PRO A 586 12.00 -47.97 -18.76
N VAL A 587 11.94 -46.64 -18.70
CA VAL A 587 10.72 -45.87 -18.50
C VAL A 587 10.70 -44.62 -19.39
N PHE A 588 9.50 -44.17 -19.71
CA PHE A 588 9.26 -42.90 -20.38
C PHE A 588 8.30 -42.03 -19.57
N GLN A 589 8.34 -40.72 -19.80
CA GLN A 589 7.33 -39.79 -19.28
C GLN A 589 6.29 -39.44 -20.36
N LYS A 590 5.07 -39.17 -19.92
CA LYS A 590 4.00 -38.64 -20.77
C LYS A 590 3.28 -37.53 -20.03
N PHE A 591 2.97 -36.45 -20.74
CA PHE A 591 2.14 -35.37 -20.20
C PHE A 591 0.83 -35.95 -19.66
N PHE A 592 0.46 -35.52 -18.46
CA PHE A 592 -0.80 -35.91 -17.84
C PHE A 592 -1.80 -34.76 -17.92
N LYS A 593 -1.60 -33.71 -17.11
CA LYS A 593 -2.58 -32.62 -16.92
C LYS A 593 -1.91 -31.34 -16.41
N TYR A 594 -2.61 -30.21 -16.57
CA TYR A 594 -2.28 -28.94 -15.94
C TYR A 594 -3.11 -28.70 -14.68
N PHE A 595 -2.50 -28.07 -13.68
CA PHE A 595 -3.16 -27.71 -12.43
C PHE A 595 -2.87 -26.26 -12.01
N LEU A 596 -3.81 -25.66 -11.29
CA LEU A 596 -3.66 -24.37 -10.61
C LEU A 596 -4.17 -24.47 -9.17
N PRO A 597 -3.67 -23.65 -8.23
CA PRO A 597 -4.31 -23.46 -6.94
C PRO A 597 -5.78 -23.03 -7.11
N VAL A 598 -6.68 -23.50 -6.23
CA VAL A 598 -8.13 -23.20 -6.26
C VAL A 598 -8.38 -21.69 -6.18
N ALA A 599 -7.54 -20.94 -5.44
CA ALA A 599 -7.56 -19.48 -5.39
C ALA A 599 -7.41 -18.80 -6.78
N TYR A 600 -6.83 -19.49 -7.77
CA TYR A 600 -6.63 -19.02 -9.14
C TYR A 600 -7.76 -19.44 -10.12
N LYS A 601 -8.80 -20.13 -9.65
CA LYS A 601 -9.92 -20.65 -10.48
C LYS A 601 -10.69 -19.55 -11.20
N GLU A 602 -11.08 -18.50 -10.49
CA GLU A 602 -11.82 -17.38 -11.08
C GLU A 602 -11.00 -16.65 -12.15
N TYR A 603 -9.68 -16.57 -11.97
CA TYR A 603 -8.80 -15.96 -12.95
C TYR A 603 -8.80 -16.76 -14.26
N TYR A 604 -8.50 -18.06 -14.20
CA TYR A 604 -8.48 -18.95 -15.37
C TYR A 604 -9.82 -18.96 -16.12
N SER A 605 -10.93 -18.82 -15.39
CA SER A 605 -12.28 -18.78 -15.98
C SER A 605 -12.60 -17.48 -16.73
N LYS A 606 -11.83 -16.40 -16.52
CA LYS A 606 -12.10 -15.05 -17.05
C LYS A 606 -11.09 -14.58 -18.10
N ASN A 607 -9.96 -15.25 -18.27
CA ASN A 607 -8.88 -14.82 -19.16
C ASN A 607 -8.29 -15.98 -19.97
N SER A 608 -8.15 -15.76 -21.28
CA SER A 608 -7.48 -16.66 -22.22
C SER A 608 -6.27 -15.95 -22.83
N ALA A 609 -5.26 -15.64 -22.01
CA ALA A 609 -4.00 -15.09 -22.49
C ALA A 609 -3.16 -16.18 -23.18
N GLU A 610 -2.67 -15.91 -24.39
CA GLU A 610 -1.71 -16.81 -25.03
C GLU A 610 -0.38 -16.84 -24.28
N LEU A 611 0.24 -18.02 -24.23
CA LEU A 611 1.62 -18.16 -23.73
C LEU A 611 2.59 -17.41 -24.64
N PRO A 612 3.62 -16.75 -24.08
CA PRO A 612 4.69 -16.16 -24.89
C PRO A 612 5.43 -17.25 -25.66
N ILE A 613 5.85 -16.94 -26.90
CA ILE A 613 6.81 -17.76 -27.63
C ILE A 613 8.19 -17.47 -27.05
N VAL A 614 8.92 -18.52 -26.66
CA VAL A 614 10.24 -18.43 -26.04
C VAL A 614 11.22 -19.40 -26.70
N ASP A 615 12.47 -18.98 -26.81
CA ASP A 615 13.61 -19.86 -27.07
C ASP A 615 14.20 -20.29 -25.71
N VAL A 616 14.35 -21.60 -25.52
CA VAL A 616 14.77 -22.18 -24.24
C VAL A 616 16.28 -22.03 -24.00
N ASP A 617 17.10 -22.05 -25.06
CA ASP A 617 18.52 -21.78 -24.96
C ASP A 617 18.77 -20.29 -24.70
N ASP A 618 18.08 -19.39 -25.42
CA ASP A 618 18.17 -17.95 -25.21
C ASP A 618 17.82 -17.54 -23.76
N VAL A 619 16.68 -18.02 -23.24
CA VAL A 619 16.25 -17.70 -21.88
C VAL A 619 17.21 -18.27 -20.83
N ASN A 620 17.68 -19.51 -20.97
CA ASN A 620 18.65 -20.07 -20.02
C ASN A 620 19.98 -19.29 -20.05
N ASN A 621 20.52 -18.98 -21.23
CA ASN A 621 21.82 -18.32 -21.35
C ASN A 621 21.75 -16.83 -20.99
N ASN A 622 20.82 -16.08 -21.58
CA ASN A 622 20.79 -14.61 -21.52
C ASN A 622 19.93 -14.05 -20.38
N LEU A 623 18.91 -14.77 -19.90
CA LEU A 623 18.10 -14.35 -18.75
C LEU A 623 18.53 -15.02 -17.42
N PHE A 624 18.93 -16.29 -17.47
CA PHE A 624 19.32 -17.04 -16.26
C PHE A 624 20.83 -17.25 -16.09
N GLY A 625 21.67 -16.85 -17.06
CA GLY A 625 23.13 -16.80 -16.89
C GLY A 625 23.86 -18.14 -17.06
N PHE A 626 23.26 -19.15 -17.71
CA PHE A 626 23.95 -20.41 -18.00
C PHE A 626 25.15 -20.19 -18.95
N ASP A 627 26.31 -20.81 -18.66
CA ASP A 627 27.48 -20.76 -19.56
C ASP A 627 27.15 -21.45 -20.89
N SER A 628 27.33 -20.68 -21.97
CA SER A 628 27.13 -20.99 -23.40
C SER A 628 27.64 -22.34 -23.93
N LYS A 629 28.43 -23.08 -23.13
CA LYS A 629 29.04 -24.37 -23.52
C LYS A 629 28.07 -25.56 -23.43
N THR A 630 26.90 -25.42 -22.80
CA THR A 630 25.89 -26.48 -22.70
C THR A 630 24.63 -26.15 -23.50
N LYS A 631 24.58 -26.51 -24.79
CA LYS A 631 23.35 -26.46 -25.61
C LYS A 631 22.26 -27.36 -25.01
N SER A 632 21.06 -26.83 -24.75
CA SER A 632 19.93 -27.60 -24.19
C SER A 632 19.22 -28.51 -25.19
N VAL A 633 19.58 -28.44 -26.48
CA VAL A 633 18.99 -29.17 -27.64
C VAL A 633 18.91 -30.71 -27.48
N LYS A 634 19.53 -31.31 -26.44
CA LYS A 634 19.42 -32.75 -26.12
C LYS A 634 18.85 -33.06 -24.74
N ASP A 635 18.41 -32.07 -23.98
CA ASP A 635 18.06 -32.18 -22.56
C ASP A 635 16.54 -31.98 -22.40
N GLU A 636 15.77 -32.97 -22.88
CA GLU A 636 14.33 -33.08 -22.64
C GLU A 636 14.07 -33.11 -21.13
N GLY A 637 13.22 -32.21 -20.63
CA GLY A 637 13.06 -32.04 -19.19
C GLY A 637 12.49 -33.28 -18.50
N GLY A 638 13.20 -33.80 -17.50
CA GLY A 638 12.72 -34.89 -16.63
C GLY A 638 13.49 -36.22 -16.68
N GLY A 639 14.54 -36.36 -17.48
CA GLY A 639 15.36 -37.58 -17.58
C GLY A 639 16.49 -37.68 -16.53
N ARG A 640 16.45 -38.74 -15.70
CA ARG A 640 17.30 -38.92 -14.50
C ARG A 640 18.74 -39.38 -14.78
#